data_AF-A0A9W4X9E4-F1
#
_entry.id   AF-A0A9W4X9E4-F1
#
_cell.length_a   1.000
_cell.length_b   1.000
_cell.length_c   1.000
_cell.angle_alpha   90.00
_cell.angle_beta   90.00
_cell.angle_gamma   90.00
#
_symmetry.space_group_name_H-M   'P 1'
#
loop_
_entity.id
_entity.type
_entity.pdbx_description
1 polymer ?
#
loop_
_entity_poly.entity_id
_entity_poly.type
_entity_poly.pdbx_seq_one_letter_code
_entity_poly.pdbx_strand_id
1 'polypeptide(L)'
;MKKEDFKINLKRALNGLIDFTQEMVINQLPYDYKFIIKTNCSYDGNKLEDDEEIYPDDKIDESSSINPATETTVIEYLWRNNKVPEWINVQVYSCDDSFTYILLECCGRFLASLYHKNGPFRGLGPSIPYRYIDPITDKLIKKIDLNEIKKS
;
A
#
# COMPACT_ATOMS: atom_id res chain seq x y z
N MET A 1 3.64 -11.70 -14.56
CA MET A 1 4.56 -10.54 -14.55
C MET A 1 5.91 -11.06 -14.11
N LYS A 2 7.04 -10.66 -14.73
CA LYS A 2 8.34 -11.11 -14.23
C LYS A 2 8.64 -10.42 -12.90
N LYS A 3 9.36 -11.09 -12.01
CA LYS A 3 9.76 -10.55 -10.71
C LYS A 3 10.46 -9.19 -10.82
N GLU A 4 11.28 -9.01 -11.85
CA GLU A 4 12.00 -7.75 -12.09
C GLU A 4 11.05 -6.60 -12.47
N ASP A 5 10.01 -6.88 -13.27
CA ASP A 5 8.99 -5.89 -13.61
C ASP A 5 8.22 -5.45 -12.34
N PHE A 6 7.94 -6.41 -11.43
CA PHE A 6 7.30 -6.12 -10.15
C PHE A 6 8.14 -5.16 -9.29
N LYS A 7 9.46 -5.39 -9.20
CA LYS A 7 10.39 -4.49 -8.49
C LYS A 7 10.40 -3.08 -9.09
N ILE A 8 10.46 -2.98 -10.42
CA ILE A 8 10.45 -1.69 -11.12
C ILE A 8 9.14 -0.94 -10.82
N ASN A 9 8.01 -1.64 -10.87
CA ASN A 9 6.71 -1.03 -10.59
C ASN A 9 6.56 -0.61 -9.12
N LEU A 10 7.09 -1.39 -8.17
CA LEU A 10 7.15 -0.99 -6.76
C LEU A 10 7.93 0.33 -6.61
N LYS A 11 9.14 0.43 -7.16
CA LYS A 11 9.95 1.66 -7.10
C LYS A 11 9.24 2.85 -7.73
N ARG A 12 8.55 2.65 -8.85
CA ARG A 12 7.75 3.70 -9.50
C ARG A 12 6.61 4.19 -8.61
N ALA A 13 5.95 3.31 -7.86
CA ALA A 13 4.88 3.68 -6.95
C ALA A 13 5.37 4.44 -5.70
N LEU A 14 6.62 4.22 -5.30
CA LEU A 14 7.24 4.91 -4.15
C LEU A 14 7.82 6.28 -4.55
N ASN A 15 8.11 6.49 -5.83
CA ASN A 15 8.73 7.72 -6.31
C ASN A 15 7.85 8.94 -6.02
N GLY A 16 8.37 9.88 -5.22
CA GLY A 16 7.67 11.09 -4.81
C GLY A 16 6.55 10.89 -3.77
N LEU A 17 6.32 9.65 -3.29
CA LEU A 17 5.24 9.36 -2.34
C LEU A 17 5.44 10.08 -0.99
N ILE A 18 6.67 10.06 -0.48
CA ILE A 18 7.02 10.71 0.79
C ILE A 18 6.94 12.23 0.64
N ASP A 19 7.53 12.78 -0.43
CA ASP A 19 7.49 14.22 -0.71
C ASP A 19 6.05 14.73 -0.80
N PHE A 20 5.21 14.03 -1.57
CA PHE A 20 3.79 14.35 -1.68
C PHE A 20 3.07 14.30 -0.32
N THR A 21 3.34 13.26 0.49
CA THR A 21 2.70 13.16 1.81
C THR A 21 3.18 14.25 2.77
N GLN A 22 4.45 14.63 2.71
CA GLN A 22 5.08 15.68 3.54
C GLN A 22 4.39 17.05 3.37
N GLU A 23 3.81 17.31 2.19
CA GLU A 23 3.02 18.51 1.94
C GLU A 23 1.72 18.55 2.75
N MET A 24 1.20 17.40 3.16
CA MET A 24 -0.11 17.26 3.81
C MET A 24 -0.03 17.06 5.33
N VAL A 25 1.16 16.77 5.88
CA VAL A 25 1.31 16.33 7.27
C VAL A 25 2.27 17.23 8.06
N ILE A 26 2.06 17.34 9.36
CA ILE A 26 2.95 18.09 10.27
C ILE A 26 4.19 17.28 10.67
N ASN A 27 4.12 15.95 10.57
CA ASN A 27 5.23 15.06 10.87
C ASN A 27 6.41 15.37 9.95
N GLN A 28 7.64 15.24 10.46
CA GLN A 28 8.84 15.21 9.63
C GLN A 28 9.04 13.77 9.18
N LEU A 29 8.81 13.47 7.90
CA LEU A 29 8.89 12.12 7.36
C LEU A 29 10.35 11.77 7.00
N PRO A 30 10.95 10.74 7.64
CA PRO A 30 12.24 10.23 7.20
C PRO A 30 12.14 9.62 5.78
N TYR A 31 13.18 9.79 4.98
CA TYR A 31 13.26 9.14 3.65
C TYR A 31 13.61 7.66 3.74
N ASP A 32 14.16 7.20 4.88
CA ASP A 32 14.27 5.78 5.17
C ASP A 32 12.87 5.22 5.47
N TYR A 33 12.52 4.10 4.84
CA TYR A 33 11.19 3.53 4.98
C TYR A 33 11.16 2.02 5.22
N LYS A 34 10.07 1.58 5.84
CA LYS A 34 9.68 0.18 6.00
C LYS A 34 8.27 -0.01 5.47
N PHE A 35 7.91 -1.25 5.20
CA PHE A 35 6.59 -1.59 4.70
C PHE A 35 5.72 -2.20 5.80
N ILE A 36 4.42 -2.04 5.63
CA ILE A 36 3.39 -2.81 6.31
C ILE A 36 2.62 -3.51 5.20
N ILE A 37 2.62 -4.84 5.20
CA ILE A 37 1.91 -5.61 4.19
C ILE A 37 0.59 -6.09 4.79
N LYS A 38 -0.53 -5.69 4.19
CA LYS A 38 -1.87 -6.24 4.48
C LYS A 38 -2.38 -6.95 3.23
N THR A 39 -2.66 -8.24 3.37
CA THR A 39 -3.19 -9.08 2.30
C THR A 39 -4.70 -9.29 2.45
N ASN A 40 -5.32 -9.79 1.37
CA ASN A 40 -6.75 -10.11 1.36
C ASN A 40 -7.63 -8.89 1.69
N CYS A 41 -7.28 -7.72 1.15
CA CYS A 41 -8.07 -6.50 1.27
C CYS A 41 -9.22 -6.42 0.24
N SER A 42 -9.64 -7.56 -0.31
CA SER A 42 -10.70 -7.71 -1.32
C SER A 42 -11.86 -8.57 -0.81
N TYR A 43 -12.98 -8.56 -1.53
CA TYR A 43 -14.06 -9.51 -1.31
C TYR A 43 -13.84 -10.77 -2.16
N ASP A 44 -13.49 -11.88 -1.52
CA ASP A 44 -13.13 -13.13 -2.21
C ASP A 44 -14.29 -14.11 -2.39
N GLY A 45 -15.53 -13.72 -2.05
CA GLY A 45 -16.71 -14.58 -2.17
C GLY A 45 -17.18 -14.84 -3.60
N ASN A 46 -16.71 -14.06 -4.57
CA ASN A 46 -17.00 -14.29 -5.98
C ASN A 46 -16.19 -15.47 -6.53
N LYS A 47 -16.71 -16.13 -7.58
CA LYS A 47 -15.94 -17.17 -8.28
C LYS A 47 -14.60 -16.61 -8.78
N LEU A 48 -13.60 -17.47 -8.81
CA LEU A 48 -12.32 -17.15 -9.45
C LEU A 48 -12.52 -17.11 -10.96
N GLU A 49 -11.94 -16.12 -11.61
CA GLU A 49 -11.87 -15.99 -13.06
C GLU A 49 -10.46 -16.30 -13.57
N ASP A 50 -10.36 -16.72 -14.83
CA ASP A 50 -9.09 -16.97 -15.52
C ASP A 50 -8.06 -17.79 -14.69
N ASP A 51 -6.90 -17.22 -14.40
CA ASP A 51 -5.80 -17.83 -13.64
C ASP A 51 -5.70 -17.31 -12.20
N GLU A 52 -6.77 -16.73 -11.66
CA GLU A 52 -6.81 -16.22 -10.30
C GLU A 52 -6.49 -17.30 -9.27
N GLU A 53 -5.74 -16.90 -8.25
CA GLU A 53 -5.40 -17.72 -7.10
C GLU A 53 -5.57 -16.92 -5.83
N ILE A 54 -6.12 -17.57 -4.81
CA ILE A 54 -6.24 -17.02 -3.46
C ILE A 54 -5.35 -17.84 -2.52
N TYR A 55 -4.89 -17.20 -1.46
CA TYR A 55 -4.11 -17.84 -0.41
C TYR A 55 -4.95 -17.85 0.87
N PRO A 56 -5.60 -18.96 1.24
CA PRO A 56 -6.55 -18.99 2.36
C PRO A 56 -5.97 -18.60 3.72
N ASP A 57 -4.65 -18.74 3.87
CA ASP A 57 -3.92 -18.33 5.07
C ASP A 57 -3.74 -16.81 5.17
N ASP A 58 -3.89 -16.07 4.06
CA ASP A 58 -3.89 -14.61 4.04
C ASP A 58 -5.24 -14.10 4.58
N LYS A 59 -5.25 -13.63 5.83
CA LYS A 59 -6.43 -13.07 6.50
C LYS A 59 -6.42 -11.55 6.47
N ILE A 60 -7.61 -10.95 6.62
CA ILE A 60 -7.80 -9.50 6.75
C ILE A 60 -7.90 -9.11 8.23
N ASP A 61 -6.90 -9.44 9.05
CA ASP A 61 -6.86 -8.99 10.45
C ASP A 61 -5.50 -8.36 10.78
N GLU A 62 -5.39 -7.63 11.89
CA GLU A 62 -4.13 -6.96 12.24
C GLU A 62 -3.00 -7.96 12.55
N SER A 63 -3.35 -9.18 12.97
CA SER A 63 -2.40 -10.24 13.31
C SER A 63 -1.76 -10.91 12.09
N SER A 64 -2.36 -10.74 10.90
CA SER A 64 -1.83 -11.26 9.63
C SER A 64 -0.96 -10.25 8.87
N SER A 65 -0.78 -9.03 9.40
CA SER A 65 0.07 -8.04 8.75
C SER A 65 1.57 -8.32 8.95
N ILE A 66 2.36 -8.20 7.89
CA ILE A 66 3.83 -8.24 8.01
C ILE A 66 4.31 -6.83 8.28
N ASN A 67 4.72 -6.57 9.52
CA ASN A 67 5.13 -5.26 10.00
C ASN A 67 6.24 -5.35 11.08
N PRO A 68 7.43 -4.75 10.88
CA PRO A 68 7.88 -4.05 9.68
C PRO A 68 8.44 -5.02 8.62
N ALA A 69 8.20 -4.72 7.34
CA ALA A 69 8.72 -5.44 6.20
C ALA A 69 9.80 -4.62 5.45
N THR A 70 10.73 -5.33 4.80
CA THR A 70 11.74 -4.75 3.89
C THR A 70 11.27 -4.83 2.44
N GLU A 71 11.92 -4.10 1.52
CA GLU A 71 11.64 -4.23 0.08
C GLU A 71 11.80 -5.69 -0.38
N THR A 72 12.83 -6.40 0.08
CA THR A 72 13.02 -7.83 -0.20
C THR A 72 11.85 -8.65 0.30
N THR A 73 11.38 -8.40 1.54
CA THR A 73 10.20 -9.08 2.08
C THR A 73 8.96 -8.84 1.22
N VAL A 74 8.72 -7.60 0.78
CA VAL A 74 7.59 -7.27 -0.12
C VAL A 74 7.68 -8.06 -1.41
N ILE A 75 8.85 -8.09 -2.05
CA ILE A 75 9.05 -8.76 -3.33
C ILE A 75 8.85 -10.28 -3.18
N GLU A 76 9.51 -10.90 -2.20
CA GLU A 76 9.41 -12.36 -2.00
C GLU A 76 8.03 -12.80 -1.54
N TYR A 77 7.36 -11.98 -0.72
CA TYR A 77 6.05 -12.33 -0.18
C TYR A 77 4.91 -12.03 -1.16
N LEU A 78 4.97 -10.98 -1.99
CA LEU A 78 3.87 -10.63 -2.90
C LEU A 78 4.06 -11.17 -4.32
N TRP A 79 5.29 -11.46 -4.75
CA TRP A 79 5.53 -12.16 -6.01
C TRP A 79 5.66 -13.66 -5.72
N ARG A 80 4.57 -14.42 -5.87
CA ARG A 80 4.52 -15.86 -5.55
C ARG A 80 3.95 -16.64 -6.72
N ASN A 81 4.53 -17.81 -7.00
CA ASN A 81 4.08 -18.71 -8.08
C ASN A 81 3.94 -18.02 -9.46
N ASN A 82 4.82 -17.07 -9.80
CA ASN A 82 4.75 -16.23 -11.01
C ASN A 82 3.53 -15.30 -11.09
N LYS A 83 2.82 -15.11 -9.97
CA LYS A 83 1.65 -14.26 -9.82
C LYS A 83 1.90 -13.14 -8.82
N VAL A 84 1.06 -12.11 -8.91
CA VAL A 84 1.08 -10.93 -8.05
C VAL A 84 -0.36 -10.55 -7.68
N PRO A 85 -0.61 -9.81 -6.58
CA PRO A 85 -1.93 -9.28 -6.30
C PRO A 85 -2.45 -8.48 -7.51
N GLU A 86 -3.75 -8.59 -7.80
CA GLU A 86 -4.39 -7.85 -8.89
C GLU A 86 -4.17 -6.33 -8.77
N TRP A 87 -4.29 -5.83 -7.54
CA TRP A 87 -4.02 -4.45 -7.17
C TRP A 87 -3.34 -4.36 -5.80
N ILE A 88 -2.56 -3.30 -5.61
CA ILE A 88 -1.87 -2.94 -4.38
C ILE A 88 -2.00 -1.43 -4.19
N ASN A 89 -2.73 -0.99 -3.18
CA ASN A 89 -2.73 0.42 -2.79
C ASN A 89 -1.47 0.71 -1.97
N VAL A 90 -0.80 1.82 -2.28
CA VAL A 90 0.45 2.25 -1.65
C VAL A 90 0.26 3.62 -1.03
N GLN A 91 0.45 3.74 0.29
CA GLN A 91 0.32 5.02 0.98
C GLN A 91 1.25 5.12 2.18
N VAL A 92 1.68 6.32 2.53
CA VAL A 92 2.32 6.57 3.82
C VAL A 92 1.27 6.41 4.93
N TYR A 93 1.61 5.62 5.95
CA TYR A 93 0.68 5.24 7.01
C TYR A 93 1.07 5.79 8.38
N SER A 94 2.36 5.86 8.70
CA SER A 94 2.91 6.50 9.90
C SER A 94 4.37 6.83 9.73
N CYS A 95 4.95 7.51 10.71
CA CYS A 95 6.39 7.60 10.87
C CYS A 95 6.78 7.53 12.36
N ASP A 96 8.02 7.16 12.60
CA ASP A 96 8.76 7.46 13.83
C ASP A 96 9.99 8.32 13.49
N ASP A 97 10.89 8.52 14.45
CA ASP A 97 12.08 9.34 14.27
C ASP A 97 13.08 8.74 13.26
N SER A 98 12.96 7.45 12.94
CA SER A 98 13.89 6.72 12.08
C SER A 98 13.29 6.34 10.72
N PHE A 99 12.00 6.00 10.67
CA PHE A 99 11.38 5.42 9.49
C PHE A 99 10.01 6.02 9.16
N THR A 100 9.77 6.19 7.86
CA THR A 100 8.42 6.27 7.30
C THR A 100 7.88 4.87 7.04
N TYR A 101 6.67 4.56 7.50
CA TYR A 101 6.02 3.28 7.29
C TYR A 101 5.01 3.40 6.14
N ILE A 102 5.24 2.62 5.09
CA ILE A 102 4.43 2.59 3.88
C ILE A 102 3.50 1.37 3.94
N LEU A 103 2.20 1.61 3.92
CA LEU A 103 1.20 0.55 3.89
C LEU A 103 0.97 0.07 2.44
N LEU A 104 1.00 -1.25 2.28
CA LEU A 104 0.61 -1.97 1.07
C LEU A 104 -0.67 -2.76 1.38
N GLU A 105 -1.82 -2.24 0.92
CA GLU A 105 -3.08 -2.97 0.98
C GLU A 105 -3.25 -3.74 -0.32
N CYS A 106 -3.27 -5.06 -0.24
CA CYS A 106 -3.17 -5.94 -1.39
C CYS A 106 -4.49 -6.67 -1.62
N CYS A 107 -4.88 -6.79 -2.89
CA CYS A 107 -5.92 -7.74 -3.31
C CYS A 107 -5.58 -9.16 -2.81
N GLY A 108 -6.59 -9.91 -2.38
CA GLY A 108 -6.46 -11.34 -2.05
C GLY A 108 -6.30 -12.23 -3.29
N ARG A 109 -6.63 -11.72 -4.47
CA ARG A 109 -6.55 -12.42 -5.74
C ARG A 109 -5.22 -12.15 -6.43
N PHE A 110 -4.54 -13.23 -6.80
CA PHE A 110 -3.26 -13.22 -7.47
C PHE A 110 -3.39 -13.71 -8.91
N LEU A 111 -2.73 -13.01 -9.83
CA LEU A 111 -2.82 -13.24 -11.27
C LEU A 111 -1.43 -13.24 -11.91
N ALA A 112 -1.22 -14.05 -12.96
CA ALA A 112 0.03 -14.04 -13.71
C ALA A 112 0.09 -12.89 -14.70
N SER A 113 -1.04 -12.45 -15.25
CA SER A 113 -1.10 -11.32 -16.19
C SER A 113 -1.98 -10.22 -15.64
N LEU A 114 -1.48 -8.99 -15.66
CA LEU A 114 -2.26 -7.82 -15.27
C LEU A 114 -2.68 -7.05 -16.51
N TYR A 115 -3.94 -6.61 -16.53
CA TYR A 115 -4.46 -5.71 -17.56
C TYR A 115 -3.87 -4.28 -17.46
N HIS A 116 -3.19 -3.95 -16.34
CA HIS A 116 -2.64 -2.64 -16.06
C HIS A 116 -1.18 -2.47 -16.50
N LYS A 117 -0.91 -1.47 -17.36
CA LYS A 117 0.44 -1.15 -17.89
C LYS A 117 1.48 -0.81 -16.82
N ASN A 118 1.07 -0.31 -15.65
CA ASN A 118 1.97 0.09 -14.57
C ASN A 118 2.08 -0.97 -13.46
N GLY A 119 1.59 -2.19 -13.71
CA GLY A 119 1.52 -3.23 -12.71
C GLY A 119 0.41 -2.99 -11.67
N PRO A 120 0.46 -3.69 -10.53
CA PRO A 120 -0.65 -3.71 -9.58
C PRO A 120 -0.68 -2.48 -8.67
N PHE A 121 0.40 -1.69 -8.64
CA PHE A 121 0.56 -0.62 -7.66
C PHE A 121 -0.22 0.64 -8.01
N ARG A 122 -0.91 1.19 -7.02
CA ARG A 122 -1.64 2.46 -7.08
C ARG A 122 -1.20 3.33 -5.91
N GLY A 123 -0.47 4.39 -6.20
CA GLY A 123 -0.09 5.39 -5.19
C GLY A 123 -1.31 6.19 -4.74
N LEU A 124 -1.58 6.20 -3.45
CA LEU A 124 -2.62 6.99 -2.80
C LEU A 124 -1.98 8.05 -1.91
N GLY A 125 -2.70 9.14 -1.67
CA GLY A 125 -2.34 10.08 -0.62
C GLY A 125 -2.51 9.45 0.78
N PRO A 126 -2.03 10.13 1.85
CA PRO A 126 -2.33 9.71 3.21
C PRO A 126 -3.85 9.62 3.42
N SER A 127 -4.29 8.71 4.29
CA SER A 127 -5.72 8.62 4.65
C SER A 127 -6.11 9.84 5.49
N ILE A 128 -6.64 10.88 4.86
CA ILE A 128 -7.03 12.12 5.53
C ILE A 128 -8.52 12.04 5.91
N PRO A 129 -8.87 12.13 7.21
CA PRO A 129 -10.27 12.18 7.62
C PRO A 129 -10.98 13.39 7.02
N TYR A 130 -12.23 13.20 6.57
CA TYR A 130 -13.02 14.24 5.89
C TYR A 130 -13.13 15.56 6.66
N ARG A 131 -13.07 15.53 8.00
CA ARG A 131 -13.07 16.74 8.85
C ARG A 131 -11.89 17.69 8.62
N TYR A 132 -10.85 17.25 7.92
CA TYR A 132 -9.69 18.09 7.54
C TYR A 132 -9.74 18.55 6.07
N ILE A 133 -10.77 18.16 5.31
CA ILE A 133 -10.95 18.55 3.92
C ILE A 133 -12.08 19.58 3.85
N ASP A 134 -11.85 20.66 3.11
CA ASP A 134 -12.86 21.66 2.82
C ASP A 134 -13.87 21.09 1.82
N PRO A 135 -15.18 21.01 2.18
CA PRO A 135 -16.17 20.30 1.38
C PRO A 135 -16.53 20.99 0.05
N ILE A 136 -16.08 22.24 -0.15
CA ILE A 136 -16.36 23.02 -1.36
C ILE A 136 -15.17 22.96 -2.32
N THR A 137 -13.97 23.08 -1.78
CA THR A 137 -12.74 23.20 -2.57
C THR A 137 -11.96 21.90 -2.70
N ASP A 138 -12.31 20.87 -1.91
CA ASP A 138 -11.60 19.60 -1.78
C ASP A 138 -10.13 19.77 -1.33
N LYS A 139 -9.82 20.92 -0.72
CA LYS A 139 -8.49 21.24 -0.22
C LYS A 139 -8.34 20.91 1.25
N LEU A 140 -7.10 20.60 1.63
CA LEU A 140 -6.73 20.40 3.01
C LEU A 140 -6.88 21.71 3.81
N ILE A 141 -7.72 21.70 4.85
CA ILE A 141 -7.96 22.84 5.75
C ILE A 141 -6.72 23.12 6.59
N LYS A 142 -6.06 22.07 7.08
CA LYS A 142 -4.79 22.14 7.80
C LYS A 142 -4.02 20.83 7.68
N LYS A 143 -2.69 20.91 7.80
CA LYS A 143 -1.84 19.74 7.92
C LYS A 143 -2.22 18.90 9.14
N ILE A 144 -2.01 17.59 9.03
CA ILE A 144 -2.45 16.60 10.03
C ILE A 144 -1.26 15.84 10.62
N ASP A 145 -1.42 15.32 11.83
CA ASP A 145 -0.49 14.33 12.38
C ASP A 145 -0.91 12.93 11.94
N LEU A 146 -0.09 12.26 11.14
CA LEU A 146 -0.32 10.90 10.66
C LEU A 146 -0.55 9.90 11.80
N ASN A 147 0.16 10.07 12.91
CA ASN A 147 0.10 9.15 14.03
C ASN A 147 -1.16 9.35 14.88
N GLU A 148 -1.79 10.53 14.83
CA GLU A 148 -3.06 10.78 15.50
C GLU A 148 -4.25 10.17 14.73
N ILE A 149 -4.19 10.12 13.40
CA ILE A 149 -5.24 9.54 12.55
C ILE A 149 -5.49 8.07 12.88
N LYS A 150 -4.45 7.34 13.32
CA LYS A 150 -4.58 5.92 13.68
C LYS A 150 -5.30 5.66 15.00
N LYS A 151 -5.40 6.66 15.88
CA LYS A 151 -5.97 6.47 17.22
C LYS A 151 -7.49 6.62 17.26
N SER A 152 -8.11 6.98 16.13
CA SER A 152 -9.55 7.23 16.01
C SER A 152 -10.32 6.06 15.43
#